data_AF-A0A528ATY7-F1
#
_entry.id   AF-A0A528ATY7-F1
#
_cell.length_a   1.000
_cell.length_b   1.000
_cell.length_c   1.000
_cell.angle_alpha   90.00
_cell.angle_beta   90.00
_cell.angle_gamma   90.00
#
_symmetry.space_group_name_H-M   'P 1'
#
loop_
_entity.id
_entity.type
_entity.pdbx_description
1 polymer ?
#
loop_
_entity_poly.entity_id
_entity_poly.type
_entity_poly.pdbx_seq_one_letter_code
_entity_poly.pdbx_strand_id
1 'polypeptide(L)'
;MTEPKAASERRLTDQELHDIDAHWRAANYLTIGQIYLLDNPLLREPLRLDHVKPRLLGHWGTSPGLSFIYAHLNRVIRLRDANVIYICGPGHGGPAMVANTYLEGTYSELNPD
;
A
#
# COMPACT_ATOMS: atom_id res chain seq x y z
N MET A 1 -25.59 -13.87 32.36
CA MET A 1 -24.30 -13.14 32.29
C MET A 1 -23.34 -14.00 31.50
N THR A 2 -23.10 -13.67 30.23
CA THR A 2 -22.10 -14.35 29.40
C THR A 2 -20.72 -13.79 29.74
N GLU A 3 -19.79 -14.68 30.11
CA GLU A 3 -18.41 -14.31 30.39
C GLU A 3 -17.78 -13.55 29.22
N PRO A 4 -16.94 -12.54 29.48
CA PRO A 4 -16.20 -11.88 28.42
C PRO A 4 -15.17 -12.86 27.85
N LYS A 5 -15.41 -13.32 26.61
CA LYS A 5 -14.46 -14.14 25.85
C LYS A 5 -13.10 -13.43 25.84
N ALA A 6 -12.08 -14.11 26.37
CA ALA A 6 -10.78 -13.54 26.71
C ALA A 6 -10.13 -12.81 25.51
N ALA A 7 -9.48 -11.69 25.79
CA ALA A 7 -8.76 -10.83 24.83
C ALA A 7 -7.66 -11.54 24.01
N SER A 8 -7.38 -12.81 24.29
CA SER A 8 -6.46 -13.69 23.58
C SER A 8 -6.91 -13.99 22.14
N GLU A 9 -8.22 -14.08 21.87
CA GLU A 9 -8.75 -14.31 20.51
C GLU A 9 -8.69 -13.05 19.59
N ARG A 10 -8.11 -11.93 20.05
CA ARG A 10 -8.09 -10.64 19.33
C ARG A 10 -6.71 -10.20 18.83
N ARG A 11 -5.67 -11.01 18.99
CA ARG A 11 -4.34 -10.68 18.48
C ARG A 11 -4.17 -11.18 17.05
N LEU A 12 -3.53 -10.38 16.22
CA LEU A 12 -3.10 -10.79 14.89
C LEU A 12 -2.14 -11.97 15.05
N THR A 13 -2.32 -13.00 14.23
CA THR A 13 -1.30 -14.02 14.06
C THR A 13 -0.02 -13.41 13.48
N ASP A 14 1.11 -14.06 13.69
CA ASP A 14 2.38 -13.60 13.10
C ASP A 14 2.31 -13.53 11.57
N GLN A 15 1.55 -14.44 10.94
CA GLN A 15 1.33 -14.44 9.51
C GLN A 15 0.49 -13.23 9.08
N GLU A 16 -0.61 -12.92 9.76
CA GLU A 16 -1.42 -11.73 9.44
C GLU A 16 -0.59 -10.44 9.60
N LEU A 17 0.24 -10.35 10.64
CA LEU A 17 1.15 -9.22 10.82
C LEU A 17 2.15 -9.12 9.67
N HIS A 18 2.74 -10.24 9.29
CA HIS A 18 3.69 -10.31 8.18
C HIS A 18 3.05 -9.87 6.86
N ASP A 19 1.85 -10.36 6.54
CA ASP A 19 1.18 -10.07 5.28
C ASP A 19 0.77 -8.59 5.17
N ILE A 20 0.28 -8.00 6.28
CA ILE A 20 -0.04 -6.56 6.34
C ILE A 20 1.23 -5.73 6.16
N ASP A 21 2.31 -6.07 6.85
CA ASP A 21 3.60 -5.36 6.75
C ASP A 21 4.18 -5.49 5.33
N ALA A 22 4.11 -6.69 4.73
CA ALA A 22 4.59 -6.93 3.38
C ALA A 22 3.83 -6.09 2.34
N HIS A 23 2.49 -6.05 2.42
CA HIS A 23 1.68 -5.19 1.55
C HIS A 23 2.01 -3.71 1.75
N TRP A 24 2.10 -3.25 3.00
CA TRP A 24 2.43 -1.86 3.32
C TRP A 24 3.80 -1.45 2.76
N ARG A 25 4.83 -2.29 2.94
CA ARG A 25 6.17 -2.06 2.42
C ARG A 25 6.22 -2.10 0.90
N ALA A 26 5.52 -3.04 0.26
CA ALA A 26 5.42 -3.10 -1.20
C ALA A 26 4.75 -1.83 -1.76
N ALA A 27 3.64 -1.39 -1.17
CA ALA A 27 2.96 -0.16 -1.58
C ALA A 27 3.85 1.08 -1.41
N ASN A 28 4.59 1.17 -0.30
CA ASN A 28 5.53 2.26 -0.05
C ASN A 28 6.70 2.25 -1.05
N TYR A 29 7.24 1.07 -1.37
CA TYR A 29 8.31 0.91 -2.36
C TYR A 29 7.87 1.39 -3.74
N LEU A 30 6.69 0.95 -4.19
CA LEU A 30 6.09 1.39 -5.46
C LEU A 30 5.79 2.89 -5.46
N THR A 31 5.35 3.45 -4.34
CA THR A 31 5.09 4.89 -4.22
C THR A 31 6.38 5.70 -4.39
N ILE A 32 7.49 5.27 -3.78
CA ILE A 32 8.80 5.89 -4.01
C ILE A 32 9.23 5.72 -5.46
N GLY A 33 9.09 4.52 -6.03
CA GLY A 33 9.39 4.27 -7.45
C GLY A 33 8.66 5.26 -8.37
N GLN A 34 7.36 5.47 -8.15
CA GLN A 34 6.56 6.43 -8.91
C GLN A 34 7.07 7.88 -8.77
N ILE A 35 7.53 8.29 -7.60
CA ILE A 35 7.97 9.68 -7.36
C ILE A 35 9.39 9.92 -7.93
N TYR A 36 10.29 8.94 -7.77
CA TYR A 36 11.72 9.14 -7.97
C TYR A 36 12.31 8.43 -9.18
N LEU A 37 11.82 7.25 -9.57
CA LEU A 37 12.47 6.41 -10.58
C LEU A 37 11.79 6.55 -11.95
N LEU A 38 12.59 6.64 -13.01
CA LEU A 38 12.14 6.51 -14.40
C LEU A 38 12.45 5.13 -14.98
N ASP A 39 13.41 4.40 -14.40
CA ASP A 39 13.80 3.05 -14.81
C ASP A 39 14.43 2.28 -13.62
N ASN A 40 14.78 1.00 -13.84
CA ASN A 40 15.33 0.06 -12.87
C ASN A 40 14.48 -0.04 -11.59
N PRO A 41 13.15 -0.25 -11.70
CA PRO A 41 12.23 -0.14 -10.57
C PRO A 41 12.43 -1.20 -9.49
N LEU A 42 13.17 -2.28 -9.78
CA LEU A 42 13.48 -3.37 -8.85
C LEU A 42 14.96 -3.42 -8.47
N LEU A 43 15.76 -2.41 -8.85
CA LEU A 43 17.21 -2.34 -8.59
C LEU A 43 17.96 -3.62 -9.00
N ARG A 44 17.63 -4.17 -10.19
CA ARG A 44 18.27 -5.38 -10.74
C ARG A 44 19.74 -5.16 -11.09
N GLU A 45 20.11 -3.90 -11.29
CA GLU A 45 21.48 -3.41 -11.40
C GLU A 45 21.72 -2.27 -10.41
N PRO A 46 22.99 -1.92 -10.08
CA PRO A 46 23.30 -0.82 -9.17
C PRO A 46 22.60 0.49 -9.57
N LEU A 47 22.03 1.18 -8.58
CA LEU A 47 21.30 2.43 -8.82
C LEU A 47 22.25 3.51 -9.36
N ARG A 48 21.87 4.13 -10.49
CA ARG A 48 22.57 5.24 -11.14
C ARG A 48 21.67 6.48 -11.15
N LEU A 49 22.28 7.67 -11.25
CA LEU A 49 21.53 8.92 -11.40
C LEU A 49 20.61 8.90 -12.63
N ASP A 50 21.03 8.21 -13.69
CA ASP A 50 20.28 8.07 -14.94
C ASP A 50 18.93 7.35 -14.75
N HIS A 51 18.75 6.60 -13.65
CA HIS A 51 17.47 5.94 -13.31
C HIS A 51 16.51 6.87 -12.55
N VAL A 52 16.98 8.03 -12.08
CA VAL A 52 16.20 8.99 -11.28
C VAL A 52 15.61 10.06 -12.19
N LYS A 53 14.32 10.36 -12.00
CA LYS A 53 13.61 11.37 -12.80
C LYS A 53 14.33 12.72 -12.72
N PRO A 54 14.53 13.42 -13.85
CA PRO A 54 15.16 14.75 -13.85
C PRO A 54 14.31 15.81 -13.13
N ARG A 55 13.01 15.56 -13.01
CA ARG A 55 12.07 16.40 -12.24
C ARG A 55 11.28 15.51 -11.30
N LEU A 56 11.45 15.72 -10.00
CA LEU A 56 10.75 15.00 -8.95
C LEU A 56 9.40 15.66 -8.70
N LEU A 57 8.32 14.91 -8.91
CA LEU A 57 6.95 15.37 -8.71
C LEU A 57 6.16 14.30 -7.97
N GLY A 58 5.43 14.71 -6.94
CA GLY A 58 4.64 13.84 -6.07
C GLY A 58 4.86 14.17 -4.60
N HIS A 59 4.01 13.62 -3.74
CA HIS A 59 4.06 13.87 -2.31
C HIS A 59 4.31 12.58 -1.55
N TRP A 60 5.40 12.55 -0.79
CA TRP A 60 5.72 11.43 0.10
C TRP A 60 5.03 11.54 1.46
N GLY A 61 4.94 12.74 2.04
CA GLY A 61 4.64 12.92 3.46
C GLY A 61 3.38 12.22 3.98
N THR A 62 2.29 12.19 3.20
CA THR A 62 1.05 11.50 3.58
C THR A 62 0.99 10.02 3.15
N SER A 63 1.84 9.61 2.20
CA SER A 63 1.68 8.36 1.45
C SER A 63 1.86 7.09 2.30
N PRO A 64 2.85 6.99 3.21
CA PRO A 64 2.97 5.82 4.10
C PRO A 64 1.78 5.63 5.01
N GLY A 65 1.20 6.71 5.53
CA GLY A 65 0.02 6.65 6.37
C GLY A 65 -1.21 6.19 5.60
N LEU A 66 -1.38 6.64 4.36
CA LEU A 66 -2.45 6.18 3.47
C LEU A 66 -2.32 4.69 3.16
N SER A 67 -1.14 4.22 2.76
CA SER A 67 -0.90 2.80 2.49
C SER A 67 -1.08 1.92 3.72
N PHE A 68 -0.71 2.42 4.91
CA PHE A 68 -0.93 1.71 6.18
C PHE A 68 -2.43 1.51 6.45
N ILE A 69 -3.22 2.59 6.35
CA ILE A 69 -4.68 2.51 6.53
C ILE A 69 -5.30 1.61 5.46
N TYR A 70 -4.86 1.70 4.19
CA TYR A 70 -5.35 0.85 3.10
C TYR A 70 -5.13 -0.64 3.40
N ALA A 71 -3.91 -1.04 3.80
CA ALA A 71 -3.59 -2.42 4.14
C ALA A 71 -4.48 -2.97 5.27
N HIS A 72 -4.72 -2.16 6.30
CA HIS A 72 -5.61 -2.54 7.41
C HIS A 72 -7.09 -2.59 7.01
N LEU A 73 -7.55 -1.71 6.11
CA LEU A 73 -8.91 -1.78 5.56
C LEU A 73 -9.11 -3.01 4.68
N ASN A 74 -8.12 -3.38 3.85
CA ASN A 74 -8.14 -4.64 3.10
C ASN A 74 -8.34 -5.84 4.01
N ARG A 75 -7.66 -5.87 5.16
CA ARG A 75 -7.88 -6.91 6.17
C ARG A 75 -9.32 -6.89 6.71
N VAL A 76 -9.88 -5.71 7.03
CA VAL A 76 -11.25 -5.59 7.52
C VAL A 76 -12.25 -6.12 6.50
N ILE A 77 -12.08 -5.77 5.22
CA ILE A 77 -12.90 -6.26 4.09
C ILE A 77 -12.83 -7.78 4.04
N ARG A 78 -11.61 -8.37 3.98
CA ARG A 78 -11.43 -9.82 3.87
C ARG A 78 -11.99 -10.61 5.05
N LEU A 79 -11.87 -10.10 6.27
CA LEU A 79 -12.30 -10.81 7.48
C LEU A 79 -13.80 -10.72 7.75
N ARG A 80 -14.45 -9.67 7.24
CA ARG A 80 -15.84 -9.37 7.58
C ARG A 80 -16.78 -9.35 6.38
N ASP A 81 -16.25 -9.61 5.18
CA ASP A 81 -16.97 -9.43 3.92
C ASP A 81 -17.62 -8.03 3.83
N ALA A 82 -16.88 -7.01 4.29
CA ALA A 82 -17.41 -5.67 4.45
C ALA A 82 -17.35 -4.88 3.14
N ASN A 83 -18.46 -4.22 2.78
CA ASN A 83 -18.49 -3.26 1.68
C ASN A 83 -17.95 -1.91 2.17
N VAL A 84 -16.80 -1.48 1.64
CA VAL A 84 -16.06 -0.30 2.10
C VAL A 84 -15.70 0.61 0.92
N ILE A 85 -15.86 1.92 1.10
CA ILE A 85 -15.35 2.94 0.19
C ILE A 85 -14.24 3.71 0.91
N TYR A 86 -13.06 3.81 0.28
CA TYR A 86 -11.93 4.60 0.79
C TYR A 86 -12.02 6.03 0.26
N ILE A 87 -12.29 7.01 1.13
CA ILE A 87 -12.23 8.44 0.78
C ILE A 87 -10.87 9.01 1.18
N CYS A 88 -10.00 9.23 0.19
CA CYS A 88 -8.66 9.77 0.42
C CYS A 88 -8.69 11.29 0.63
N GLY A 89 -8.86 11.73 1.88
CA GLY A 89 -8.82 13.15 2.26
C GLY A 89 -7.56 13.90 1.78
N PRO A 90 -6.34 13.46 2.15
CA PRO A 90 -5.10 14.05 1.62
C PRO A 90 -4.81 13.52 0.21
N GLY A 91 -5.64 13.90 -0.76
CA GLY A 91 -5.60 13.39 -2.15
C GLY A 91 -4.31 13.67 -2.92
N HIS A 92 -3.45 14.56 -2.44
CA HIS A 92 -2.10 14.77 -2.99
C HIS A 92 -1.18 13.54 -2.83
N GLY A 93 -1.57 12.57 -1.98
CA GLY A 93 -0.97 11.23 -1.87
C GLY A 93 -1.38 10.24 -2.97
N GLY A 94 -1.80 10.73 -4.15
CA GLY A 94 -2.24 9.91 -5.30
C GLY A 94 -1.36 8.70 -5.62
N PRO A 95 -0.01 8.80 -5.62
CA PRO A 95 0.87 7.64 -5.86
C PRO A 95 0.64 6.46 -4.92
N ALA A 96 0.21 6.70 -3.67
CA ALA A 96 -0.14 5.63 -2.73
C ALA A 96 -1.40 4.87 -3.17
N MET A 97 -2.42 5.57 -3.69
CA MET A 97 -3.63 4.91 -4.20
C MET A 97 -3.34 4.10 -5.46
N VAL A 98 -2.51 4.65 -6.37
CA VAL A 98 -2.05 3.92 -7.56
C VAL A 98 -1.25 2.67 -7.17
N ALA A 99 -0.34 2.78 -6.19
CA ALA A 99 0.43 1.63 -5.72
C ALA A 99 -0.47 0.52 -5.14
N ASN A 100 -1.47 0.87 -4.34
CA ASN A 100 -2.38 -0.12 -3.74
C ASN A 100 -3.28 -0.77 -4.80
N THR A 101 -3.88 0.02 -5.70
CA THR A 101 -4.72 -0.49 -6.80
C THR A 101 -3.94 -1.33 -7.80
N TYR A 102 -2.64 -1.06 -7.98
CA TYR A 102 -1.74 -1.91 -8.74
C TYR A 102 -1.49 -3.27 -8.07
N LEU A 103 -1.23 -3.27 -6.76
CA LEU A 103 -0.97 -4.51 -6.01
C LEU A 103 -2.20 -5.44 -5.92
N GLU A 104 -3.41 -4.88 -5.89
CA GLU A 104 -4.66 -5.68 -5.92
C GLU A 104 -5.09 -6.09 -7.34
N GLY A 105 -4.46 -5.55 -8.39
CA GLY A 105 -4.69 -5.90 -9.79
C GLY A 105 -5.71 -5.02 -10.53
N THR A 106 -6.55 -4.26 -9.82
CA THR A 106 -7.60 -3.41 -10.43
C THR A 106 -7.03 -2.31 -11.32
N TYR A 107 -5.84 -1.80 -11.02
CA TYR A 107 -5.15 -0.86 -11.90
C TYR A 107 -4.86 -1.48 -13.27
N SER A 108 -4.40 -2.73 -13.29
CA SER A 108 -4.05 -3.45 -14.54
C SER A 108 -5.29 -3.91 -15.31
N GLU A 109 -6.40 -4.20 -14.62
CA GLU A 109 -7.69 -4.46 -15.28
C GLU A 109 -8.18 -3.24 -16.07
N LEU A 110 -7.94 -2.03 -15.54
CA LEU A 110 -8.33 -0.77 -16.17
C LEU A 110 -7.27 -0.22 -17.15
N ASN A 111 -6.00 -0.59 -16.97
CA ASN A 111 -4.86 -0.14 -17.76
C ASN A 111 -4.01 -1.37 -18.16
N PRO A 112 -4.39 -2.08 -19.25
CA PRO A 112 -3.74 -3.33 -19.63
C PRO A 112 -2.37 -3.17 -20.32
N ASP A 113 -1.99 -1.95 -20.70
CA ASP A 113 -0.70 -1.59 -21.33
C ASP A 113 0.33 -1.14 -20.28
#